data_AF-A0A9D3VLC7-F1
#
_entry.id   AF-A0A9D3VLC7-F1
#
_cell.length_a   1.000
_cell.length_b   1.000
_cell.length_c   1.000
_cell.angle_alpha   90.00
_cell.angle_beta   90.00
_cell.angle_gamma   90.00
#
_symmetry.space_group_name_H-M   'P 1'
#
loop_
_entity.id
_entity.type
_entity.pdbx_description
1 polymer ?
#
loop_
_entity_poly.entity_id
_entity_poly.type
_entity_poly.pdbx_seq_one_letter_code
_entity_poly.pdbx_strand_id
1 'polypeptide(L)'
;MYDRDEIPDSLSVSGQINCRAELERLPDVSFPLTGLSTSKIEALSFHPCAQVPEQNVDKQALMFSPPLGNFVLMRYQATCCLGPPVKGFYQLSMVSEDEGAFLFKLHLMEGYKSPLTMEFCNVTMPFPRRRILSFDGTPSIGTVSNAEHSVEWKIITSGRGLSGKSIEATFPGTVRFAPWQMQRSTSFRSVFEGITDDDSDNETENTNNMANTEEFLMEKMSKDLPPVDLEEPFSWLAYNYAKVSFKIIGASLSGISIDPKSVSIYPAVKAPVESSSQATSGDYILWNTLGKCPSAVTAKV
;
A
#
# COMPACT_ATOMS: atom_id res chain seq x y z
N MET A 1 -9.80 -8.58 -1.97
CA MET A 1 -8.70 -9.14 -1.16
C MET A 1 -8.12 -10.26 -1.99
N TYR A 2 -6.90 -10.11 -2.49
CA TYR A 2 -6.26 -11.13 -3.34
C TYR A 2 -6.38 -12.53 -2.69
N ASP A 3 -6.71 -13.53 -3.50
CA ASP A 3 -6.92 -14.94 -3.08
C ASP A 3 -8.21 -15.22 -2.25
N ARG A 4 -9.16 -14.29 -2.20
CA ARG A 4 -10.54 -14.56 -1.77
C ARG A 4 -11.53 -14.24 -2.88
N ASP A 5 -12.08 -15.28 -3.49
CA ASP A 5 -13.05 -15.19 -4.59
C ASP A 5 -14.30 -14.37 -4.23
N GLU A 6 -14.68 -14.35 -2.95
CA GLU A 6 -15.88 -13.69 -2.45
C GLU A 6 -15.72 -12.17 -2.29
N ILE A 7 -14.49 -11.63 -2.25
CA ILE A 7 -14.23 -10.23 -1.91
C ILE A 7 -13.32 -9.59 -2.95
N PRO A 8 -13.85 -8.78 -3.89
CA PRO A 8 -13.03 -8.15 -4.92
C PRO A 8 -12.04 -7.16 -4.31
N ASP A 9 -10.92 -6.94 -5.02
CA ASP A 9 -10.03 -5.83 -4.72
C ASP A 9 -10.70 -4.50 -5.12
N SER A 10 -10.55 -3.48 -4.26
CA SER A 10 -11.01 -2.12 -4.55
C SER A 10 -9.81 -1.24 -4.90
N LEU A 11 -9.92 -0.48 -5.99
CA LEU A 11 -8.86 0.40 -6.47
C LEU A 11 -9.46 1.68 -7.03
N SER A 12 -9.19 2.80 -6.34
CA SER A 12 -9.57 4.15 -6.75
C SER A 12 -8.33 5.03 -6.90
N VAL A 13 -8.33 5.92 -7.89
CA VAL A 13 -7.29 6.92 -8.12
C VAL A 13 -7.86 8.30 -7.83
N SER A 14 -7.28 8.99 -6.85
CA SER A 14 -7.51 10.41 -6.65
C SER A 14 -6.35 11.19 -7.25
N GLY A 15 -6.63 12.18 -8.09
CA GLY A 15 -5.62 12.96 -8.77
C GLY A 15 -5.92 14.45 -8.77
N GLN A 16 -4.86 15.24 -8.96
CA GLN A 16 -4.96 16.68 -9.14
C GLN A 16 -3.96 17.15 -10.19
N ILE A 17 -4.32 18.19 -10.94
CA ILE A 17 -3.41 18.88 -11.86
C ILE A 17 -2.95 20.17 -11.18
N ASN A 18 -1.66 20.22 -10.86
CA ASN A 18 -1.01 21.42 -10.35
C ASN A 18 -0.53 22.25 -11.54
N CYS A 19 -0.88 23.53 -11.57
CA CYS A 19 -0.41 24.46 -12.57
C CYS A 19 0.47 25.52 -11.89
N ARG A 20 1.63 25.80 -12.49
CA ARG A 20 2.44 26.98 -12.20
C ARG A 20 2.43 27.85 -13.44
N ALA A 21 1.97 29.08 -13.31
CA ALA A 21 1.98 30.05 -14.40
C ALA A 21 2.77 31.30 -14.01
N GLU A 22 3.80 31.60 -14.80
CA GLU A 22 4.64 32.80 -14.68
C GLU A 22 4.43 33.64 -15.95
N LEU A 23 3.18 34.02 -16.18
CA LEU A 23 2.73 34.73 -17.39
C LEU A 23 2.26 36.13 -17.02
N GLU A 24 2.79 37.13 -17.72
CA GLU A 24 2.34 38.52 -17.58
C GLU A 24 1.05 38.75 -18.37
N ARG A 25 0.22 39.70 -17.91
CA ARG A 25 -0.99 40.21 -18.59
C ARG A 25 -2.18 39.23 -18.72
N LEU A 26 -2.31 38.24 -17.83
CA LEU A 26 -3.47 37.35 -17.72
C LEU A 26 -3.88 36.71 -19.07
N PRO A 27 -3.01 35.91 -19.71
CA PRO A 27 -3.37 35.24 -20.95
C PRO A 27 -4.38 34.11 -20.71
N ASP A 28 -5.10 33.73 -21.75
CA ASP A 28 -5.86 32.48 -21.80
C ASP A 28 -4.94 31.33 -22.22
N VAL A 29 -4.94 30.27 -21.44
CA VAL A 29 -4.22 29.03 -21.74
C VAL A 29 -5.24 27.97 -22.14
N SER A 30 -4.98 27.24 -23.21
CA SER A 30 -5.79 26.07 -23.57
C SER A 30 -4.94 24.85 -23.89
N PHE A 31 -5.40 23.69 -23.45
CA PHE A 31 -4.75 22.41 -23.76
C PHE A 31 -5.77 21.27 -23.91
N PRO A 32 -5.54 20.32 -24.83
CA PRO A 32 -6.34 19.10 -24.90
C PRO A 32 -6.00 18.19 -23.73
N LEU A 33 -7.02 17.82 -22.96
CA LEU A 33 -6.87 16.86 -21.87
C LEU A 33 -7.32 15.49 -22.37
N THR A 34 -6.36 14.59 -22.56
CA THR A 34 -6.63 13.25 -23.10
C THR A 34 -6.78 12.23 -21.97
N GLY A 35 -7.47 11.12 -22.25
CA GLY A 35 -7.63 10.03 -21.28
C GLY A 35 -8.70 10.27 -20.21
N LEU A 36 -9.29 11.47 -20.18
CA LEU A 36 -10.60 11.67 -19.57
C LEU A 36 -11.61 10.95 -20.47
N SER A 37 -12.08 9.80 -20.04
CA SER A 37 -13.31 9.21 -20.56
C SER A 37 -14.32 9.31 -19.45
N THR A 38 -15.48 9.90 -19.73
CA THR A 38 -16.58 10.06 -18.76
C THR A 38 -16.97 8.75 -18.07
N SER A 39 -16.76 7.58 -18.68
CA SER A 39 -16.99 6.27 -18.08
C SER A 39 -16.02 5.86 -16.97
N LYS A 40 -14.91 6.59 -16.79
CA LYS A 40 -13.85 6.26 -15.82
C LYS A 40 -13.67 7.31 -14.71
N ILE A 41 -14.40 8.41 -14.77
CA ILE A 41 -14.28 9.53 -13.83
C ILE A 41 -15.53 9.55 -12.94
N GLU A 42 -15.32 9.44 -11.64
CA GLU A 42 -16.39 9.41 -10.63
C GLU A 42 -16.71 10.81 -10.13
N ALA A 43 -15.69 11.66 -9.99
CA ALA A 43 -15.84 13.05 -9.55
C ALA A 43 -14.81 13.94 -10.24
N LEU A 44 -15.21 15.18 -10.53
CA LEU A 44 -14.36 16.17 -11.18
C LEU A 44 -14.69 17.56 -10.63
N SER A 45 -13.66 18.36 -10.34
CA SER A 45 -13.80 19.75 -9.93
C SER A 45 -12.67 20.59 -10.52
N PHE A 46 -12.96 21.84 -10.80
CA PHE A 46 -12.05 22.77 -11.45
C PHE A 46 -11.82 24.01 -10.60
N HIS A 47 -10.67 24.65 -10.80
CA HIS A 47 -10.40 25.98 -10.28
C HIS A 47 -11.37 27.00 -10.93
N PRO A 48 -11.80 28.06 -10.22
CA PRO A 48 -12.67 29.09 -10.77
C PRO A 48 -12.13 29.83 -12.01
N CYS A 49 -10.83 29.71 -12.30
CA CYS A 49 -10.24 30.30 -13.50
C CYS A 49 -10.49 29.48 -14.77
N ALA A 50 -11.00 28.25 -14.65
CA ALA A 50 -11.26 27.37 -15.76
C ALA A 50 -12.62 27.65 -16.42
N GLN A 51 -12.60 27.72 -17.75
CA GLN A 51 -13.77 27.78 -18.60
C GLN A 51 -14.08 26.34 -19.05
N VAL A 52 -14.94 25.69 -18.28
CA VAL A 52 -15.29 24.27 -18.50
C VAL A 52 -16.47 24.20 -19.48
N PRO A 53 -16.37 23.46 -20.59
CA PRO A 53 -17.50 23.24 -21.49
C PRO A 53 -18.62 22.46 -20.77
N GLU A 54 -19.86 22.93 -20.86
CA GLU A 54 -21.03 22.26 -20.24
C GLU A 54 -21.34 20.88 -20.86
N GLN A 55 -20.80 20.58 -22.04
CA GLN A 55 -21.03 19.33 -22.77
C GLN A 55 -19.71 18.63 -23.13
N ASN A 56 -19.56 17.40 -22.63
CA ASN A 56 -18.64 16.37 -23.11
C ASN A 56 -17.13 16.72 -23.06
N VAL A 57 -16.50 16.47 -21.92
CA VAL A 57 -15.07 16.71 -21.65
C VAL A 57 -14.13 15.88 -22.54
N ASP A 58 -14.61 14.78 -23.11
CA ASP A 58 -13.78 13.76 -23.78
C ASP A 58 -13.10 14.24 -25.09
N LYS A 59 -13.46 15.42 -25.63
CA LYS A 59 -12.89 15.94 -26.89
C LYS A 59 -12.56 17.43 -26.90
N GLN A 60 -12.76 18.14 -25.79
CA GLN A 60 -12.64 19.60 -25.78
C GLN A 60 -11.41 20.07 -25.01
N ALA A 61 -10.72 21.07 -25.56
CA ALA A 61 -9.59 21.69 -24.89
C ALA A 61 -10.08 22.40 -23.61
N LEU A 62 -9.40 22.16 -22.49
CA LEU A 62 -9.63 22.91 -21.27
C LEU A 62 -9.01 24.30 -21.45
N MET A 63 -9.81 25.34 -21.25
CA MET A 63 -9.36 26.73 -21.33
C MET A 63 -9.42 27.38 -19.94
N PHE A 64 -8.46 28.24 -19.60
CA PHE A 64 -8.42 28.93 -18.32
C PHE A 64 -7.48 30.15 -18.37
N SER A 65 -7.75 31.16 -17.55
CA SER A 65 -6.88 32.32 -17.38
C SER A 65 -6.10 32.16 -16.05
N PRO A 66 -4.86 31.64 -16.05
CA PRO A 66 -4.18 31.22 -14.83
C PRO A 66 -3.89 32.39 -13.88
N PRO A 67 -4.14 32.21 -12.56
CA PRO A 67 -3.51 33.04 -11.53
C PRO A 67 -1.98 32.96 -11.60
N LEU A 68 -1.30 34.03 -11.16
CA LEU A 68 0.15 34.04 -11.05
C LEU A 68 0.62 33.06 -9.96
N GLY A 69 1.65 32.26 -10.27
CA GLY A 69 2.24 31.31 -9.34
C GLY A 69 1.58 29.94 -9.38
N ASN A 70 1.55 29.26 -8.23
CA ASN A 70 1.11 27.86 -8.13
C ASN A 70 -0.35 27.78 -7.69
N PHE A 71 -1.14 26.97 -8.39
CA PHE A 71 -2.51 26.67 -8.01
C PHE A 71 -2.92 25.27 -8.49
N VAL A 72 -4.01 24.74 -7.93
CA VAL A 72 -4.59 23.47 -8.38
C VAL A 72 -5.63 23.79 -9.44
N LEU A 73 -5.38 23.38 -10.68
CA LEU A 73 -6.28 23.63 -11.81
C LEU A 73 -7.51 22.73 -11.78
N MET A 74 -7.33 21.46 -11.44
CA MET A 74 -8.44 20.51 -11.30
C MET A 74 -8.12 19.39 -10.33
N ARG A 75 -9.17 18.80 -9.76
CA ARG A 75 -9.13 17.57 -8.96
C ARG A 75 -10.11 16.57 -9.53
N TYR A 76 -9.74 15.30 -9.51
CA TYR A 76 -10.56 14.23 -10.04
C TYR A 76 -10.43 12.96 -9.22
N GLN A 77 -11.48 12.15 -9.29
CA GLN A 77 -11.51 10.77 -8.83
C GLN A 77 -11.82 9.88 -10.02
N ALA A 78 -11.04 8.84 -10.21
CA ALA A 78 -11.15 7.96 -11.37
C ALA A 78 -10.78 6.52 -11.01
N THR A 79 -11.17 5.59 -11.88
CA THR A 79 -10.71 4.21 -11.79
C THR A 79 -9.28 4.07 -12.34
N CYS A 80 -8.52 3.12 -11.80
CA CYS A 80 -7.19 2.83 -12.34
C CYS A 80 -7.31 2.09 -13.68
N CYS A 81 -6.66 2.61 -14.73
CA CYS A 81 -6.76 2.02 -16.06
C CYS A 81 -5.95 0.73 -16.25
N LEU A 82 -4.93 0.49 -15.43
CA LEU A 82 -3.95 -0.60 -15.60
C LEU A 82 -4.07 -1.69 -14.52
N GLY A 83 -5.01 -1.53 -13.59
CA GLY A 83 -5.11 -2.37 -12.41
C GLY A 83 -4.04 -2.07 -11.34
N PRO A 84 -4.02 -2.81 -10.23
CA PRO A 84 -3.15 -2.51 -9.09
C PRO A 84 -1.65 -2.63 -9.45
N PRO A 85 -0.81 -1.63 -9.09
CA PRO A 85 0.64 -1.70 -9.33
C PRO A 85 1.37 -2.77 -8.50
N VAL A 86 0.80 -3.18 -7.36
CA VAL A 86 1.35 -4.19 -6.46
C VAL A 86 0.26 -5.19 -6.12
N LYS A 87 0.29 -6.37 -6.73
CA LYS A 87 -0.70 -7.43 -6.50
C LYS A 87 -0.11 -8.54 -5.65
N GLY A 88 -0.95 -9.36 -5.04
CA GLY A 88 -0.50 -10.52 -4.28
C GLY A 88 -1.11 -10.56 -2.88
N PHE A 89 -0.61 -11.47 -2.06
CA PHE A 89 -1.18 -11.73 -0.74
C PHE A 89 -0.20 -11.47 0.41
N TYR A 90 -0.80 -11.29 1.57
CA TYR A 90 -0.16 -11.21 2.86
C TYR A 90 -0.88 -12.18 3.80
N GLN A 91 -0.10 -13.02 4.48
CA GLN A 91 -0.57 -13.94 5.50
C GLN A 91 0.22 -13.74 6.77
N LEU A 92 -0.47 -13.68 7.91
CA LEU A 92 0.13 -13.70 9.25
C LEU A 92 -0.73 -14.60 10.13
N SER A 93 -0.09 -15.57 10.78
CA SER A 93 -0.70 -16.45 11.78
C SER A 93 0.13 -16.44 13.06
N MET A 94 -0.54 -16.49 14.21
CA MET A 94 0.14 -16.65 15.49
C MET A 94 0.45 -18.14 15.69
N VAL A 95 1.73 -18.45 15.91
CA VAL A 95 2.20 -19.82 16.23
C VAL A 95 2.30 -20.05 17.74
N SER A 96 2.41 -18.97 18.52
CA SER A 96 2.25 -18.93 19.98
C SER A 96 1.71 -17.55 20.41
N GLU A 97 1.54 -17.30 21.72
CA GLU A 97 1.05 -16.01 22.24
C GLU A 97 1.90 -14.82 21.78
N ASP A 98 3.22 -15.01 21.69
CA ASP A 98 4.21 -13.96 21.41
C ASP A 98 5.00 -14.21 20.12
N GLU A 99 4.55 -15.12 19.27
CA GLU A 99 5.25 -15.43 18.02
C GLU A 99 4.26 -15.56 16.86
N GLY A 100 4.52 -14.82 15.79
CA GLY A 100 3.76 -14.88 14.54
C GLY A 100 4.63 -15.31 13.37
N ALA A 101 4.11 -16.18 12.51
CA ALA A 101 4.69 -16.53 11.22
C ALA A 101 3.95 -15.77 10.11
N PHE A 102 4.70 -15.23 9.15
CA PHE A 102 4.10 -14.47 8.05
C PHE A 102 4.70 -14.84 6.70
N LEU A 103 3.94 -14.54 5.65
CA LEU A 103 4.33 -14.70 4.27
C LEU A 103 3.77 -13.55 3.42
N PHE A 104 4.64 -12.92 2.65
CA PHE A 104 4.26 -12.09 1.52
C PHE A 104 4.62 -12.79 0.21
N LYS A 105 3.72 -12.70 -0.78
CA LYS A 105 4.01 -13.04 -2.18
C LYS A 105 3.37 -11.99 -3.07
N LEU A 106 4.21 -11.15 -3.68
CA LEU A 106 3.79 -9.94 -4.39
C LEU A 106 4.29 -9.93 -5.83
N HIS A 107 3.47 -9.42 -6.74
CA HIS A 107 3.80 -9.11 -8.13
C HIS A 107 3.73 -7.60 -8.32
N LEU A 108 4.88 -7.00 -8.67
CA LEU A 108 5.01 -5.56 -8.89
C LEU A 108 5.01 -5.26 -10.38
N MET A 109 4.33 -4.19 -10.76
CA MET A 109 4.34 -3.61 -12.11
C MET A 109 3.90 -4.57 -13.23
N GLU A 110 3.07 -5.55 -12.91
CA GLU A 110 2.50 -6.47 -13.91
C GLU A 110 1.59 -5.71 -14.89
N GLY A 111 1.91 -5.76 -16.19
CA GLY A 111 1.19 -5.03 -17.23
C GLY A 111 1.59 -3.55 -17.38
N TYR A 112 2.45 -3.04 -16.51
CA TYR A 112 2.97 -1.68 -16.58
C TYR A 112 4.14 -1.62 -17.56
N LYS A 113 4.06 -0.71 -18.55
CA LYS A 113 5.05 -0.55 -19.61
C LYS A 113 5.70 0.84 -19.54
N SER A 114 6.88 0.98 -20.16
CA SER A 114 7.52 2.29 -20.36
C SER A 114 6.51 3.29 -20.98
N PRO A 115 6.45 4.55 -20.50
CA PRO A 115 7.42 5.24 -19.65
C PRO A 115 7.22 5.08 -18.12
N LEU A 116 6.23 4.28 -17.67
CA LEU A 116 5.95 4.11 -16.25
C LEU A 116 7.13 3.44 -15.54
N THR A 117 7.62 4.10 -14.49
CA THR A 117 8.78 3.65 -13.71
C THR A 117 8.48 3.76 -12.23
N MET A 118 8.55 2.65 -11.50
CA MET A 118 8.41 2.64 -10.04
C MET A 118 9.75 3.04 -9.40
N GLU A 119 9.81 4.21 -8.77
CA GLU A 119 11.02 4.74 -8.13
C GLU A 119 11.36 4.02 -6.82
N PHE A 120 10.34 3.70 -6.03
CA PHE A 120 10.47 2.92 -4.80
C PHE A 120 9.19 2.14 -4.51
N CYS A 121 9.32 1.07 -3.73
CA CYS A 121 8.23 0.29 -3.20
C CYS A 121 8.64 -0.35 -1.87
N ASN A 122 7.89 -0.03 -0.81
CA ASN A 122 8.08 -0.52 0.53
C ASN A 122 6.79 -1.17 1.03
N VAL A 123 6.92 -2.18 1.89
CA VAL A 123 5.83 -2.79 2.63
C VAL A 123 6.10 -2.60 4.11
N THR A 124 5.12 -2.12 4.85
CA THR A 124 5.19 -1.98 6.31
C THR A 124 4.16 -2.90 6.93
N MET A 125 4.62 -3.80 7.79
CA MET A 125 3.79 -4.66 8.63
C MET A 125 3.77 -4.07 10.05
N PRO A 126 2.70 -3.33 10.43
CA PRO A 126 2.61 -2.68 11.74
C PRO A 126 2.11 -3.64 12.83
N PHE A 127 2.63 -3.43 14.03
CA PHE A 127 2.23 -4.09 15.28
C PHE A 127 2.01 -3.04 16.38
N PRO A 128 0.96 -2.20 16.30
CA PRO A 128 0.81 -1.02 17.16
C PRO A 128 0.70 -1.31 18.66
N ARG A 129 0.35 -2.54 19.04
CA ARG A 129 0.12 -2.95 20.43
C ARG A 129 1.14 -3.96 20.97
N ARG A 130 2.07 -4.41 20.13
CA ARG A 130 3.08 -5.40 20.52
C ARG A 130 4.45 -4.87 20.15
N ARG A 131 5.37 -4.94 21.10
CA ARG A 131 6.76 -4.57 20.86
C ARG A 131 7.49 -5.75 20.26
N ILE A 132 8.21 -5.54 19.17
CA ILE A 132 9.01 -6.57 18.53
C ILE A 132 10.30 -6.76 19.35
N LEU A 133 10.57 -7.99 19.76
CA LEU A 133 11.85 -8.38 20.37
C LEU A 133 12.85 -8.82 19.31
N SER A 134 12.40 -9.68 18.40
CA SER A 134 13.22 -10.20 17.33
C SER A 134 12.39 -10.50 16.10
N PHE A 135 13.08 -10.56 14.99
CA PHE A 135 12.53 -10.82 13.68
C PHE A 135 13.49 -11.77 12.96
N ASP A 136 12.95 -12.80 12.31
CA ASP A 136 13.70 -13.69 11.43
C ASP A 136 12.98 -13.82 10.09
N GLY A 137 13.71 -13.82 8.98
CA GLY A 137 13.13 -13.85 7.64
C GLY A 137 14.03 -13.19 6.61
N THR A 138 14.09 -13.81 5.44
CA THR A 138 14.91 -13.33 4.32
C THR A 138 14.03 -13.06 3.11
N PRO A 139 13.86 -11.80 2.67
CA PRO A 139 13.11 -11.51 1.46
C PRO A 139 13.88 -11.95 0.21
N SER A 140 13.18 -12.34 -0.84
CA SER A 140 13.80 -12.71 -2.13
C SER A 140 14.49 -11.53 -2.83
N ILE A 141 14.02 -10.31 -2.55
CA ILE A 141 14.55 -9.05 -3.09
C ILE A 141 14.39 -7.93 -2.07
N GLY A 142 15.30 -6.96 -2.13
CA GLY A 142 15.24 -5.76 -1.31
C GLY A 142 15.91 -5.95 0.05
N THR A 143 15.60 -5.07 0.98
CA THR A 143 16.15 -5.09 2.35
C THR A 143 15.05 -4.99 3.38
N VAL A 144 15.29 -5.55 4.57
CA VAL A 144 14.38 -5.48 5.72
C VAL A 144 15.02 -4.66 6.82
N SER A 145 14.19 -3.89 7.53
CA SER A 145 14.53 -3.26 8.80
C SER A 145 13.35 -3.37 9.76
N ASN A 146 13.62 -3.52 11.05
CA ASN A 146 12.59 -3.51 12.07
C ASN A 146 12.65 -2.20 12.88
N ALA A 147 11.47 -1.74 13.29
CA ALA A 147 11.28 -0.75 14.34
C ALA A 147 10.62 -1.43 15.54
N GLU A 148 10.42 -0.68 16.63
CA GLU A 148 9.81 -1.21 17.86
C GLU A 148 8.44 -1.86 17.63
N HIS A 149 7.64 -1.30 16.71
CA HIS A 149 6.26 -1.69 16.45
C HIS A 149 5.96 -1.95 14.97
N SER A 150 6.98 -2.22 14.15
CA SER A 150 6.74 -2.54 12.74
C SER A 150 7.93 -3.21 12.08
N VAL A 151 7.67 -4.05 11.08
CA VAL A 151 8.68 -4.54 10.14
C VAL A 151 8.52 -3.77 8.83
N GLU A 152 9.61 -3.21 8.32
CA GLU A 152 9.66 -2.51 7.03
C GLU A 152 10.47 -3.32 6.03
N TRP A 153 9.88 -3.62 4.89
CA TRP A 153 10.50 -4.30 3.76
C TRP A 153 10.60 -3.33 2.57
N LYS A 154 11.82 -2.97 2.18
CA LYS A 154 12.12 -2.08 1.04
C LYS A 154 12.43 -2.93 -0.19
N ILE A 155 11.39 -3.22 -0.98
CA ILE A 155 11.47 -4.06 -2.19
C ILE A 155 12.30 -3.36 -3.27
N ILE A 156 11.97 -2.08 -3.52
CA ILE A 156 12.66 -1.22 -4.50
C ILE A 156 13.15 0.03 -3.78
N THR A 157 14.45 0.26 -3.82
CA THR A 157 15.10 1.44 -3.24
C THR A 157 15.26 2.54 -4.28
N SER A 158 15.12 3.80 -3.85
CA SER A 158 15.35 4.98 -4.69
C SER A 158 16.69 4.91 -5.44
N GLY A 159 16.66 5.16 -6.75
CA GLY A 159 17.83 5.09 -7.63
C GLY A 159 17.98 3.77 -8.41
N ARG A 160 17.23 2.72 -8.06
CA ARG A 160 17.11 1.48 -8.86
C ARG A 160 15.65 1.24 -9.28
N GLY A 161 15.08 2.23 -9.95
CA GLY A 161 13.67 2.18 -10.36
C GLY A 161 13.37 1.02 -11.31
N LEU A 162 12.16 0.48 -11.21
CA LEU A 162 11.67 -0.60 -12.06
C LEU A 162 10.88 -0.01 -13.24
N SER A 163 11.40 -0.17 -14.46
CA SER A 163 10.77 0.33 -15.69
C SER A 163 10.58 -0.79 -16.72
N GLY A 164 9.37 -0.91 -17.25
CA GLY A 164 9.05 -1.85 -18.34
C GLY A 164 9.24 -3.34 -18.02
N LYS A 165 9.33 -3.70 -16.74
CA LYS A 165 9.48 -5.08 -16.25
C LYS A 165 8.59 -5.29 -15.04
N SER A 166 8.07 -6.50 -14.89
CA SER A 166 7.44 -6.97 -13.65
C SER A 166 8.45 -7.75 -12.81
N ILE A 167 8.23 -7.78 -11.50
CA ILE A 167 9.02 -8.56 -10.54
C ILE A 167 8.07 -9.31 -9.61
N GLU A 168 8.39 -10.55 -9.32
CA GLU A 168 7.80 -11.32 -8.22
C GLU A 168 8.72 -11.26 -7.00
N ALA A 169 8.15 -10.91 -5.85
CA ALA A 169 8.86 -10.70 -4.61
C ALA A 169 8.19 -11.49 -3.48
N THR A 170 8.97 -12.27 -2.74
CA THR A 170 8.48 -13.07 -1.62
C THR A 170 9.21 -12.68 -0.35
N PHE A 171 8.51 -12.76 0.77
CA PHE A 171 9.09 -12.50 2.07
C PHE A 171 8.43 -13.35 3.15
N PRO A 172 8.99 -14.55 3.41
CA PRO A 172 8.62 -15.36 4.55
C PRO A 172 9.40 -14.94 5.81
N GLY A 173 8.82 -15.17 6.99
CA GLY A 173 9.55 -15.01 8.23
C GLY A 173 8.71 -15.25 9.48
N THR A 174 9.33 -15.02 10.62
CA THR A 174 8.71 -15.00 11.94
C THR A 174 9.01 -13.69 12.68
N VAL A 175 8.09 -13.29 13.52
CA VAL A 175 8.21 -12.12 14.40
C VAL A 175 7.93 -12.57 15.82
N ARG A 176 8.83 -12.23 16.74
CA ARG A 176 8.66 -12.47 18.18
C ARG A 176 8.38 -11.16 18.89
N PHE A 177 7.36 -11.17 19.73
CA PHE A 177 6.90 -10.04 20.51
C PHE A 177 7.38 -10.12 21.94
N ALA A 178 7.40 -8.98 22.61
CA ALA A 178 7.57 -8.93 24.04
C ALA A 178 6.34 -9.56 24.70
N PRO A 179 6.55 -10.39 25.76
CA PRO A 179 5.45 -10.95 26.51
C PRO A 179 4.46 -9.88 26.94
N TRP A 180 3.18 -10.21 26.84
CA TRP A 180 2.13 -9.31 27.26
C TRP A 180 2.23 -9.07 28.77
N GLN A 181 2.80 -7.94 29.17
CA GLN A 181 2.67 -7.43 30.52
C GLN A 181 1.24 -6.92 30.65
N MET A 182 0.31 -7.81 31.00
CA MET A 182 -0.95 -7.37 31.57
C MET A 182 -0.53 -6.44 32.72
N GLN A 183 -0.80 -5.15 32.58
CA GLN A 183 -0.83 -4.23 33.70
C GLN A 183 -1.99 -4.72 34.57
N ARG A 184 -1.77 -5.83 35.31
CA ARG A 184 -2.56 -6.18 36.47
C ARG A 184 -2.43 -4.95 37.34
N SER A 185 -3.48 -4.14 37.35
CA SER A 185 -3.80 -3.33 38.49
C SER A 185 -3.66 -4.24 39.70
N THR A 186 -2.53 -4.12 40.40
CA THR A 186 -2.33 -4.66 41.73
C THR A 186 -3.15 -3.80 42.68
N SER A 187 -4.45 -3.98 42.59
CA SER A 187 -5.43 -3.57 43.58
C SER A 187 -6.49 -4.67 43.52
N PHE A 188 -6.70 -5.34 44.65
CA PHE A 188 -7.67 -6.42 44.86
C PHE A 188 -7.21 -7.85 44.47
N ARG A 189 -6.29 -8.40 45.25
CA ARG A 189 -6.53 -9.62 46.08
C ARG A 189 -5.22 -10.02 46.78
N SER A 190 -4.97 -9.37 47.91
CA SER A 190 -4.31 -10.07 49.02
C SER A 190 -5.24 -11.19 49.51
N VAL A 191 -4.64 -12.25 50.04
CA VAL A 191 -5.27 -13.40 50.70
C VAL A 191 -5.76 -14.48 49.71
N PHE A 192 -4.88 -15.42 49.37
CA PHE A 192 -4.95 -16.79 49.89
C PHE A 192 -3.62 -17.53 49.64
N GLU A 193 -3.09 -18.11 50.71
CA GLU A 193 -1.87 -18.92 50.80
C GLU A 193 -1.97 -20.25 50.02
N GLY A 194 -0.81 -20.84 49.69
CA GLY A 194 -0.63 -22.28 49.86
C GLY A 194 0.03 -23.11 48.74
N ILE A 195 1.37 -23.20 48.75
CA ILE A 195 2.20 -24.43 48.71
C ILE A 195 2.02 -25.42 47.52
N THR A 196 3.04 -25.56 46.65
CA THR A 196 4.01 -26.70 46.57
C THR A 196 4.92 -26.58 45.34
N ASP A 197 6.21 -26.80 45.57
CA ASP A 197 7.31 -26.96 44.61
C ASP A 197 7.14 -28.22 43.72
N ASP A 198 7.63 -28.18 42.48
CA ASP A 198 8.29 -29.35 41.86
C ASP A 198 9.20 -28.90 40.70
N ASP A 199 10.46 -29.32 40.79
CA ASP A 199 11.56 -29.08 39.86
C ASP A 199 11.57 -30.16 38.75
N SER A 200 11.90 -29.80 37.51
CA SER A 200 12.65 -30.73 36.64
C SER A 200 13.33 -30.02 35.46
N ASP A 201 14.66 -30.01 35.51
CA ASP A 201 15.58 -29.75 34.40
C ASP A 201 15.62 -30.93 33.41
N ASN A 202 15.83 -30.66 32.12
CA ASN A 202 16.72 -31.51 31.33
C ASN A 202 17.28 -30.81 30.08
N GLU A 203 18.57 -31.07 29.86
CA GLU A 203 19.47 -30.47 28.88
C GLU A 203 19.37 -31.03 27.45
N THR A 204 19.68 -30.15 26.49
CA THR A 204 20.49 -30.25 25.25
C THR A 204 20.50 -31.54 24.41
N GLU A 205 20.22 -31.42 23.10
CA GLU A 205 21.13 -31.94 22.05
C GLU A 205 20.88 -31.37 20.64
N ASN A 206 21.97 -31.29 19.89
CA ASN A 206 22.19 -30.56 18.65
C ASN A 206 22.22 -31.54 17.47
N THR A 207 21.58 -31.24 16.33
CA THR A 207 21.98 -31.88 15.04
C THR A 207 21.53 -31.07 13.82
N ASN A 208 22.52 -30.71 13.00
CA ASN A 208 22.38 -30.07 11.69
C ASN A 208 21.55 -30.92 10.71
N ASN A 209 20.62 -30.31 9.98
CA ASN A 209 20.22 -30.72 8.61
C ASN A 209 19.50 -29.57 7.88
N MET A 210 20.29 -28.76 7.15
CA MET A 210 19.86 -27.55 6.43
C MET A 210 19.32 -27.88 5.02
N ALA A 211 18.22 -28.62 4.94
CA ALA A 211 17.50 -28.84 3.68
C ALA A 211 15.98 -29.04 3.85
N ASN A 212 15.44 -28.89 5.06
CA ASN A 212 14.05 -29.28 5.36
C ASN A 212 13.21 -28.14 5.97
N THR A 213 13.72 -26.91 6.01
CA THR A 213 13.05 -25.80 6.70
C THR A 213 11.74 -25.40 6.01
N GLU A 214 11.70 -25.41 4.67
CA GLU A 214 10.52 -24.98 3.90
C GLU A 214 9.38 -26.00 3.92
N GLU A 215 9.72 -27.29 3.85
CA GLU A 215 8.76 -28.40 3.97
C GLU A 215 8.28 -28.58 5.41
N PHE A 216 9.16 -28.42 6.41
CA PHE A 216 8.78 -28.41 7.84
C PHE A 216 7.85 -27.24 8.21
N LEU A 217 8.07 -26.06 7.61
CA LEU A 217 7.17 -24.92 7.79
C LEU A 217 5.79 -25.17 7.16
N MET A 218 5.73 -25.75 5.96
CA MET A 218 4.47 -26.13 5.32
C MET A 218 3.74 -27.24 6.10
N GLU A 219 4.47 -28.21 6.67
CA GLU A 219 3.90 -29.30 7.47
C GLU A 219 3.38 -28.82 8.84
N LYS A 220 4.05 -27.82 9.47
CA LYS A 220 3.53 -27.17 10.69
C LYS A 220 2.31 -26.28 10.42
N MET A 221 2.20 -25.71 9.22
CA MET A 221 1.03 -24.90 8.82
C MET A 221 -0.21 -25.75 8.48
N SER A 222 -0.04 -27.06 8.27
CA SER A 222 -1.10 -27.98 7.82
C SER A 222 -1.64 -28.91 8.91
N LYS A 223 -1.16 -28.81 10.14
CA LYS A 223 -1.78 -29.49 11.29
C LYS A 223 -2.84 -28.59 11.89
N ASP A 224 -4.07 -29.10 11.93
CA ASP A 224 -5.20 -28.58 12.72
C ASP A 224 -4.79 -28.47 14.19
N LEU A 225 -4.15 -27.35 14.53
CA LEU A 225 -3.96 -26.96 15.91
C LEU A 225 -5.33 -26.59 16.48
N PRO A 226 -5.65 -27.02 17.71
CA PRO A 226 -6.87 -26.58 18.36
C PRO A 226 -6.87 -25.04 18.38
N PRO A 227 -7.99 -24.39 18.02
CA PRO A 227 -8.06 -22.94 18.04
C PRO A 227 -7.68 -22.48 19.44
N VAL A 228 -6.57 -21.73 19.53
CA VAL A 228 -6.24 -20.96 20.73
C VAL A 228 -7.48 -20.13 21.07
N ASP A 229 -7.78 -19.94 22.35
CA ASP A 229 -8.94 -19.13 22.74
C ASP A 229 -8.72 -17.69 22.23
N LEU A 230 -9.45 -17.37 21.16
CA LEU A 230 -9.17 -16.34 20.15
C LEU A 230 -9.92 -15.03 20.43
N GLU A 231 -10.23 -14.75 21.70
CA GLU A 231 -10.83 -13.50 22.18
C GLU A 231 -9.73 -12.55 22.70
N GLU A 232 -8.93 -12.01 21.79
CA GLU A 232 -8.19 -10.78 22.02
C GLU A 232 -9.00 -9.65 21.32
N PRO A 233 -9.77 -8.82 22.07
CA PRO A 233 -10.83 -7.95 21.50
C PRO A 233 -10.36 -6.88 20.50
N PHE A 234 -9.06 -6.80 20.24
CA PHE A 234 -8.45 -5.78 19.39
C PHE A 234 -7.35 -6.28 18.44
N SER A 235 -7.06 -7.58 18.43
CA SER A 235 -5.83 -8.10 17.81
C SER A 235 -6.02 -8.61 16.40
N TRP A 236 -7.26 -8.85 16.01
CA TRP A 236 -7.58 -9.05 14.62
C TRP A 236 -7.28 -7.75 13.86
N LEU A 237 -7.95 -6.64 14.20
CA LEU A 237 -7.86 -5.42 13.39
C LEU A 237 -6.45 -4.79 13.33
N ALA A 238 -5.64 -4.91 14.39
CA ALA A 238 -4.32 -4.27 14.46
C ALA A 238 -3.22 -5.00 13.65
N TYR A 239 -3.31 -6.32 13.50
CA TYR A 239 -2.32 -7.15 12.79
C TYR A 239 -2.84 -7.68 11.44
N ASN A 240 -4.10 -7.38 11.10
CA ASN A 240 -4.74 -7.89 9.91
C ASN A 240 -4.33 -7.19 8.62
N TYR A 241 -3.30 -6.34 8.62
CA TYR A 241 -2.90 -5.69 7.38
C TYR A 241 -1.43 -5.32 7.31
N ALA A 242 -0.95 -5.20 6.08
CA ALA A 242 0.28 -4.51 5.74
C ALA A 242 -0.02 -3.31 4.84
N LYS A 243 0.77 -2.24 4.98
CA LYS A 243 0.67 -1.05 4.12
C LYS A 243 1.74 -1.09 3.05
N VAL A 244 1.37 -0.79 1.82
CA VAL A 244 2.33 -0.65 0.71
C VAL A 244 2.53 0.83 0.43
N SER A 245 3.78 1.27 0.39
CA SER A 245 4.14 2.62 -0.03
C SER A 245 4.94 2.56 -1.32
N PHE A 246 4.52 3.29 -2.35
CA PHE A 246 5.26 3.35 -3.61
C PHE A 246 5.15 4.72 -4.28
N LYS A 247 6.09 4.97 -5.20
CA LYS A 247 6.02 6.08 -6.15
C LYS A 247 6.31 5.58 -7.55
N ILE A 248 5.45 5.97 -8.49
CA ILE A 248 5.57 5.69 -9.91
C ILE A 248 5.63 7.02 -10.66
N ILE A 249 6.54 7.15 -11.61
CA ILE A 249 6.68 8.33 -12.47
C ILE A 249 6.47 7.97 -13.93
N GLY A 250 6.29 8.99 -14.77
CA GLY A 250 6.29 8.88 -16.24
C GLY A 250 4.92 8.97 -16.88
N ALA A 251 3.84 8.58 -16.18
CA ALA A 251 2.46 8.79 -16.62
C ALA A 251 1.48 8.70 -15.44
N SER A 252 0.23 9.12 -15.67
CA SER A 252 -0.86 8.96 -14.71
C SER A 252 -1.43 7.53 -14.71
N LEU A 253 -1.86 7.04 -13.56
CA LEU A 253 -2.57 5.75 -13.42
C LEU A 253 -4.04 5.82 -13.84
N SER A 254 -4.61 7.02 -13.95
CA SER A 254 -5.93 7.26 -14.51
C SER A 254 -5.94 7.27 -16.05
N GLY A 255 -4.77 7.26 -16.69
CA GLY A 255 -4.63 7.42 -18.13
C GLY A 255 -4.72 8.87 -18.62
N ILE A 256 -4.99 9.83 -17.72
CA ILE A 256 -5.01 11.26 -18.06
C ILE A 256 -3.61 11.71 -18.49
N SER A 257 -3.54 12.42 -19.62
CA SER A 257 -2.28 13.02 -20.09
C SER A 257 -2.48 14.37 -20.79
N ILE A 258 -1.47 15.22 -20.68
CA ILE A 258 -1.37 16.52 -21.34
C ILE A 258 -0.14 16.48 -22.23
N ASP A 259 -0.30 16.78 -23.53
CA ASP A 259 0.83 16.99 -24.43
C ASP A 259 1.30 18.45 -24.36
N PRO A 260 2.51 18.74 -23.84
CA PRO A 260 3.03 20.10 -23.74
C PRO A 260 3.08 20.85 -25.08
N LYS A 261 3.24 20.13 -26.20
CA LYS A 261 3.31 20.73 -27.54
C LYS A 261 1.96 21.22 -28.05
N SER A 262 0.88 20.69 -27.48
CA SER A 262 -0.49 21.05 -27.83
C SER A 262 -1.05 22.18 -26.98
N VAL A 263 -0.28 22.69 -26.01
CA VAL A 263 -0.66 23.83 -25.18
C VAL A 263 -0.56 25.11 -25.99
N SER A 264 -1.60 25.92 -25.95
CA SER A 264 -1.66 27.23 -26.60
C SER A 264 -1.93 28.33 -25.59
N ILE A 265 -1.35 29.50 -25.83
CA ILE A 265 -1.43 30.69 -24.98
C ILE A 265 -1.88 31.86 -25.84
N TYR A 266 -2.91 32.57 -25.41
CA TYR A 266 -3.45 33.74 -26.07
C TYR A 266 -3.48 34.95 -25.11
N PRO A 267 -2.98 36.14 -25.50
CA PRO A 267 -2.25 36.43 -26.73
C PRO A 267 -0.97 35.59 -26.88
N ALA A 268 -0.49 35.42 -28.11
CA ALA A 268 0.65 34.53 -28.38
C ALA A 268 1.91 34.99 -27.63
N VAL A 269 2.40 34.13 -26.73
CA VAL A 269 3.62 34.33 -25.94
C VAL A 269 4.52 33.10 -26.09
N LYS A 270 5.82 33.31 -26.30
CA LYS A 270 6.80 32.23 -26.24
C LYS A 270 7.13 31.92 -24.78
N ALA A 271 6.38 30.99 -24.19
CA ALA A 271 6.67 30.44 -22.86
C ALA A 271 7.01 28.95 -22.96
N PRO A 272 8.04 28.46 -22.25
CA PRO A 272 8.30 27.03 -22.16
C PRO A 272 7.15 26.34 -21.42
N VAL A 273 6.70 25.21 -21.93
CA VAL A 273 5.65 24.39 -21.32
C VAL A 273 6.25 23.05 -20.94
N GLU A 274 6.18 22.72 -19.66
CA GLU A 274 6.64 21.45 -19.10
C GLU A 274 5.48 20.72 -18.43
N SER A 275 5.47 19.40 -18.56
CA SER A 275 4.50 18.53 -17.90
C SER A 275 5.23 17.33 -17.31
N SER A 276 4.85 16.96 -16.09
CA SER A 276 5.32 15.74 -15.44
C SER A 276 4.16 15.06 -14.73
N SER A 277 4.29 13.76 -14.53
CA SER A 277 3.27 12.96 -13.86
C SER A 277 3.93 11.99 -12.90
N GLN A 278 3.34 11.92 -11.70
CA GLN A 278 3.72 10.97 -10.68
C GLN A 278 2.46 10.44 -10.00
N ALA A 279 2.53 9.19 -9.55
CA ALA A 279 1.53 8.55 -8.73
C ALA A 279 2.19 8.01 -7.47
N THR A 280 1.56 8.24 -6.33
CA THR A 280 1.99 7.71 -5.04
C THR A 280 0.88 6.86 -4.45
N SER A 281 1.27 5.84 -3.69
CA SER A 281 0.33 5.07 -2.88
C SER A 281 -0.47 5.99 -1.94
N GLY A 282 -1.79 5.85 -1.93
CA GLY A 282 -2.66 6.35 -0.85
C GLY A 282 -2.76 5.30 0.26
N ASP A 283 -3.99 5.00 0.69
CA ASP A 283 -4.28 3.89 1.61
C ASP A 283 -4.20 2.53 0.90
N TYR A 284 -2.99 2.15 0.48
CA TYR A 284 -2.74 0.87 -0.19
C TYR A 284 -2.51 -0.24 0.83
N ILE A 285 -3.53 -1.07 1.04
CA ILE A 285 -3.58 -2.03 2.14
C ILE A 285 -3.66 -3.46 1.60
N LEU A 286 -2.74 -4.30 2.06
CA LEU A 286 -2.83 -5.75 1.90
C LEU A 286 -3.44 -6.31 3.17
N TRP A 287 -4.66 -6.84 3.08
CA TRP A 287 -5.29 -7.49 4.20
C TRP A 287 -4.73 -8.91 4.38
N ASN A 288 -4.56 -9.31 5.64
CA ASN A 288 -4.19 -10.66 6.03
C ASN A 288 -5.28 -11.63 5.56
N THR A 289 -4.93 -12.52 4.61
CA THR A 289 -5.89 -13.44 3.99
C THR A 289 -6.34 -14.55 4.95
N LEU A 290 -5.65 -14.76 6.07
CA LEU A 290 -6.07 -15.66 7.15
C LEU A 290 -7.05 -15.00 8.13
N GLY A 291 -7.11 -13.66 8.15
CA GLY A 291 -7.94 -12.92 9.09
C GLY A 291 -9.44 -12.94 8.75
N LYS A 292 -10.28 -12.62 9.75
CA LYS A 292 -11.68 -12.24 9.48
C LYS A 292 -11.68 -10.95 8.67
N CYS A 293 -12.41 -10.94 7.55
CA CYS A 293 -12.46 -9.76 6.69
C CYS A 293 -13.07 -8.59 7.48
N PRO A 294 -12.45 -7.38 7.48
CA PRO A 294 -13.15 -6.19 7.95
C PRO A 294 -14.38 -6.03 7.06
N SER A 295 -15.57 -6.08 7.66
CA SER A 295 -16.84 -6.07 6.95
C SER A 295 -16.81 -5.03 5.83
N ALA A 296 -16.69 -5.48 4.58
CA ALA A 296 -16.90 -4.60 3.44
C ALA A 296 -18.31 -4.06 3.62
N VAL A 297 -18.45 -2.74 3.76
CA VAL A 297 -19.74 -2.09 3.91
C VAL A 297 -20.62 -2.57 2.77
N THR A 298 -21.55 -3.47 3.10
CA THR A 298 -22.53 -3.96 2.14
C THR A 298 -23.40 -2.76 1.86
N ALA A 299 -23.31 -2.20 0.65
CA ALA A 299 -24.32 -1.27 0.18
C ALA A 299 -25.66 -2.02 0.25
N LYS A 300 -26.50 -1.65 1.21
CA LYS A 300 -27.85 -2.18 1.30
C LYS A 300 -28.56 -1.81 0.00
N VAL A 301 -28.96 -2.84 -0.75
CA VAL A 301 -29.96 -2.75 -1.82
C VAL A 301 -31.31 -2.44 -1.20
#